data_AF-A0A7L0DDP5-F1
#
_entry.id   AF-A0A7L0DDP5-F1
#
_cell.length_a   1.000
_cell.length_b   1.000
_cell.length_c   1.000
_cell.angle_alpha   90.00
_cell.angle_beta   90.00
_cell.angle_gamma   90.00
#
_symmetry.space_group_name_H-M   'P 1'
#
loop_
_entity.id
_entity.type
_entity.pdbx_description
1 polymer ?
#
loop_
_entity_poly.entity_id
_entity_poly.type
_entity_poly.pdbx_seq_one_letter_code
_entity_poly.pdbx_strand_id
1 'polypeptide(L)' 'ELFVETIAKDAYVYAQQGKRKTLQRKDLDNAIEAIDEFAFLE' A
#
# COMPACT_ATOMS: atom_id res chain seq x y z
N GLU A 1 4.52 -13.17 7.95
CA GLU A 1 3.16 -12.59 7.90
C GLU A 1 3.13 -11.09 8.15
N LEU A 2 3.78 -10.58 9.20
CA LEU A 2 3.74 -9.16 9.57
C LEU A 2 4.03 -8.18 8.42
N PHE A 3 5.04 -8.43 7.58
CA PHE A 3 5.34 -7.58 6.42
C PHE A 3 4.14 -7.44 5.46
N VAL A 4 3.52 -8.56 5.10
CA VAL A 4 2.38 -8.59 4.17
C VAL A 4 1.16 -7.90 4.79
N GLU A 5 0.94 -8.09 6.09
CA GLU A 5 -0.15 -7.43 6.81
C GLU A 5 0.04 -5.90 6.87
N THR A 6 1.25 -5.44 7.18
CA THR A 6 1.58 -4.01 7.25
C THR A 6 1.38 -3.33 5.91
N ILE A 7 2.03 -3.84 4.85
CA ILE A 7 1.94 -3.21 3.52
C ILE A 7 0.51 -3.25 2.96
N ALA A 8 -0.27 -4.29 3.25
CA ALA A 8 -1.66 -4.37 2.84
C ALA A 8 -2.55 -3.33 3.54
N LYS A 9 -2.30 -3.06 4.83
CA LYS A 9 -3.02 -2.01 5.58
C LYS A 9 -2.69 -0.62 5.04
N ASP A 10 -1.42 -0.34 4.78
CA ASP A 10 -0.98 0.95 4.26
C ASP A 10 -1.51 1.19 2.83
N ALA A 11 -1.43 0.18 1.96
CA ALA A 11 -2.01 0.26 0.62
C ALA A 11 -3.54 0.44 0.65
N TYR A 12 -4.24 -0.16 1.62
CA TYR A 12 -5.69 -0.01 1.74
C TYR A 12 -6.13 1.43 2.05
N VAL A 13 -5.29 2.23 2.72
CA VAL A 13 -5.55 3.67 2.94
C VAL A 13 -5.74 4.39 1.60
N TYR A 14 -4.91 4.11 0.59
CA TYR A 14 -5.03 4.70 -0.75
C TYR A 14 -6.26 4.19 -1.53
N ALA A 15 -6.63 2.92 -1.35
CA ALA A 15 -7.88 2.41 -1.89
C ALA A 15 -9.11 3.15 -1.31
N GLN A 16 -9.12 3.39 0.00
CA GLN A 16 -10.17 4.13 0.70
C GLN A 16 -10.28 5.59 0.25
N GLN A 17 -9.15 6.28 0.02
CA GLN A 17 -9.16 7.64 -0.54
C GLN A 17 -9.87 7.70 -1.89
N GLY A 18 -9.73 6.64 -2.70
CA GLY A 18 -10.47 6.47 -3.95
C GLY A 18 -11.92 5.98 -3.79
N LYS A 19 -12.46 5.89 -2.56
CA LYS A 19 -13.76 5.29 -2.22
C LYS A 19 -13.94 3.85 -2.73
N ARG A 20 -12.84 3.13 -2.92
CA ARG A 20 -12.81 1.74 -3.39
C ARG A 20 -12.67 0.80 -2.21
N LYS A 21 -13.27 -0.38 -2.33
CA LYS A 21 -13.12 -1.51 -1.39
C LYS A 21 -12.19 -2.60 -1.90
N THR A 22 -11.77 -2.49 -3.17
CA THR A 22 -10.86 -3.42 -3.84
C THR A 22 -9.52 -2.73 -4.01
N LEU A 23 -8.47 -3.37 -3.46
CA LEU A 23 -7.09 -2.92 -3.56
C LEU A 23 -6.58 -3.11 -5.00
N GLN A 24 -5.92 -2.10 -5.54
CA GLN A 24 -5.34 -2.12 -6.89
C GLN A 24 -3.83 -1.95 -6.81
N ARG A 25 -3.11 -2.33 -7.87
CA ARG A 25 -1.64 -2.20 -7.93
C ARG A 25 -1.15 -0.79 -7.59
N LYS A 26 -1.80 0.25 -8.14
CA LYS A 26 -1.47 1.65 -7.85
C LYS A 26 -1.54 2.02 -6.36
N ASP A 27 -2.34 1.32 -5.57
CA ASP A 27 -2.47 1.58 -4.14
C ASP A 27 -1.26 1.03 -3.37
N LEU A 28 -0.68 -0.08 -3.86
CA LEU A 28 0.61 -0.57 -3.39
C LEU A 28 1.75 0.33 -3.85
N ASP A 29 1.75 0.76 -5.11
CA ASP A 29 2.77 1.67 -5.64
C ASP A 29 2.84 2.96 -4.80
N ASN A 30 1.69 3.58 -4.48
CA ASN A 30 1.61 4.74 -3.59
C ASN A 30 2.09 4.46 -2.15
N ALA A 31 1.88 3.24 -1.63
CA ALA A 31 2.34 2.88 -0.29
C ALA A 31 3.86 2.65 -0.24
N ILE A 32 4.43 2.09 -1.31
CA ILE A 32 5.87 1.90 -1.48
C ILE A 32 6.57 3.27 -1.58
N GLU A 33 6.07 4.16 -2.44
CA GLU A 33 6.64 5.51 -2.61
C GLU A 33 6.56 6.38 -1.33
N ALA A 34 5.59 6.11 -0.44
CA ALA A 34 5.36 6.92 0.75
C ALA A 34 6.19 6.49 1.98
N ILE A 35 6.81 5.32 1.96
CA ILE A 35 7.47 4.71 3.12
C ILE A 35 8.90 4.33 2.73
N ASP A 36 9.89 5.01 3.31
CA ASP A 36 11.31 4.80 3.00
C ASP A 36 11.77 3.37 3.32
N GLU A 37 11.20 2.75 4.35
CA GLU A 37 11.44 1.35 4.69
C GLU A 37 11.00 0.36 3.60
N PHE A 38 10.16 0.80 2.65
CA PHE A 38 9.72 0.03 1.48
C PHE A 38 10.52 0.31 0.21
N ALA A 39 11.57 1.15 0.24
CA ALA A 39 12.39 1.46 -0.94
C ALA A 39 13.03 0.24 -1.63
N PHE A 40 13.16 -0.89 -0.94
CA PHE A 40 13.63 -2.15 -1.54
C PHE A 40 12.63 -2.81 -2.51
N LEU A 41 11.41 -2.24 -2.64
CA LEU A 41 10.32 -2.73 -3.49
C LEU A 41 10.05 -1.83 -4.71
N GLU A 42 10.76 -0.71 -4.87
CA GLU A 42 10.71 0.13 -6.08
C GLU A 42 11.07 -0.65 -7.36
#